data_AF-A0A2G9WSC2-F1
#
_entry.id   AF-A0A2G9WSC2-F1
#
_cell.length_a   1.000
_cell.length_b   1.000
_cell.length_c   1.000
_cell.angle_alpha   90.00
_cell.angle_beta   90.00
_cell.angle_gamma   90.00
#
_symmetry.space_group_name_H-M   'P 1'
#
loop_
_entity.id
_entity.type
_entity.pdbx_description
1 polymer ?
#
loop_
_entity_poly.entity_id
_entity_poly.type
_entity_poly.pdbx_seq_one_letter_code
_entity_poly.pdbx_strand_id
1 'polypeptide(L)'
;MDGTAAATLFSWHLQASEIIGATSSNSRPTIVRERCIASADGSFQVVPDYVVIGPTTSRKEIYTFPSTERPEEAVVAQIREFLELQEGWDGEFASKPDADSIEGASNLVRLLGRSAMALEPTLHADGSVILETDDGSAIHFVGARHISAILPGFAGMLSFDGMSIPPEISEALSA
;
A
#
# COMPACT_ATOMS: atom_id res chain seq x y z
N MET A 1 -26.61 -25.71 21.70
CA MET A 1 -26.62 -25.79 20.23
C MET A 1 -27.04 -24.42 19.76
N ASP A 2 -26.13 -23.73 19.09
CA ASP A 2 -26.37 -22.78 18.00
C ASP A 2 -24.98 -22.27 17.61
N GLY A 3 -24.38 -23.03 16.70
CA GLY A 3 -23.09 -22.76 16.10
C GLY A 3 -23.28 -21.87 14.89
N THR A 4 -23.03 -20.57 15.05
CA THR A 4 -22.90 -19.62 13.93
C THR A 4 -22.13 -18.39 14.40
N ALA A 5 -20.81 -18.53 14.56
CA ALA A 5 -19.88 -17.39 14.61
C ALA A 5 -18.41 -17.80 14.35
N ALA A 6 -18.16 -18.94 13.72
CA ALA A 6 -16.82 -19.42 13.38
C ALA A 6 -16.65 -19.46 11.87
N ALA A 7 -16.59 -18.30 11.22
CA ALA A 7 -16.26 -18.20 9.79
C ALA A 7 -15.77 -16.79 9.39
N THR A 8 -14.79 -16.25 10.11
CA THR A 8 -14.00 -15.11 9.60
C THR A 8 -12.55 -15.23 10.03
N LEU A 9 -11.94 -16.37 9.69
CA LEU A 9 -10.50 -16.60 9.81
C LEU A 9 -10.02 -17.18 8.47
N PHE A 10 -8.99 -16.55 7.91
CA PHE A 10 -8.20 -16.92 6.72
C PHE A 10 -8.81 -16.69 5.33
N SER A 11 -8.34 -15.63 4.65
CA SER A 11 -7.33 -15.83 3.59
C SER A 11 -6.83 -14.47 3.03
N TRP A 12 -5.69 -14.01 3.55
CA TRP A 12 -4.78 -13.08 2.86
C TRP A 12 -3.61 -13.89 2.26
N HIS A 13 -3.91 -15.02 1.64
CA HIS A 13 -2.91 -15.86 0.99
C HIS A 13 -3.36 -16.17 -0.43
N LEU A 14 -3.01 -15.27 -1.37
CA LEU A 14 -2.73 -15.54 -2.79
C LEU A 14 -2.57 -14.21 -3.57
N GLN A 15 -1.45 -13.51 -3.35
CA GLN A 15 -0.89 -12.61 -4.37
C GLN A 15 0.64 -12.76 -4.42
N ALA A 16 1.10 -13.99 -4.59
CA ALA A 16 2.35 -14.26 -5.27
C ALA A 16 1.99 -15.06 -6.52
N SER A 17 1.66 -14.37 -7.61
CA SER A 17 1.73 -15.00 -8.93
C SER A 17 3.22 -15.05 -9.28
N GLU A 18 3.88 -16.15 -8.91
CA GLU A 18 5.24 -16.38 -9.35
C GLU A 18 5.19 -16.70 -10.85
N ILE A 19 5.71 -15.79 -11.68
CA ILE A 19 5.90 -16.05 -13.11
C ILE A 19 7.07 -17.02 -13.21
N ILE A 20 6.79 -18.32 -13.17
CA ILE A 20 7.79 -19.35 -13.50
C ILE A 20 7.98 -19.31 -15.02
N GLY A 21 8.92 -18.48 -15.46
CA GLY A 21 9.40 -18.48 -16.84
C GLY A 21 10.19 -19.75 -17.12
N ALA A 22 9.52 -20.82 -17.53
CA ALA A 22 10.20 -21.96 -18.15
C ALA A 22 10.64 -21.55 -19.57
N THR A 23 11.93 -21.21 -19.71
CA THR A 23 12.55 -20.93 -21.00
C THR A 23 12.75 -22.24 -21.77
N SER A 24 11.79 -22.59 -22.61
CA SER A 24 11.96 -23.56 -23.69
C SER A 24 11.45 -22.92 -24.98
N SER A 25 12.38 -22.60 -25.88
CA SER A 25 12.11 -22.13 -27.23
C SER A 25 11.09 -23.05 -27.93
N ASN A 26 10.01 -22.45 -28.42
CA ASN A 26 8.90 -23.03 -29.21
C ASN A 26 7.66 -23.60 -28.50
N SER A 27 7.47 -23.40 -27.18
CA SER A 27 6.17 -23.73 -26.56
C SER A 27 5.44 -22.47 -26.11
N ARG A 28 4.17 -22.34 -26.51
CA ARG A 28 3.29 -21.23 -26.16
C ARG A 28 3.29 -21.02 -24.63
N PRO A 29 3.35 -19.78 -24.12
CA PRO A 29 3.26 -19.54 -22.69
C PRO A 29 1.91 -20.08 -22.20
N THR A 30 1.99 -21.14 -21.40
CA THR A 30 0.82 -21.71 -20.73
C THR A 30 0.81 -21.12 -19.34
N ILE A 31 -0.20 -20.30 -19.05
CA ILE A 31 -0.42 -19.82 -17.69
C ILE A 31 -1.26 -20.89 -16.99
N VAL A 32 -0.70 -21.46 -15.93
CA VAL A 32 -1.43 -22.35 -15.03
C VAL A 32 -2.00 -21.49 -13.92
N ARG A 33 -3.34 -21.48 -13.78
CA ARG A 33 -4.00 -20.90 -12.62
C ARG A 33 -4.53 -22.01 -11.75
N GLU A 34 -4.30 -21.91 -10.46
CA GLU A 34 -4.91 -22.81 -9.48
C GLU A 34 -6.21 -22.19 -8.99
N ARG A 35 -7.33 -22.91 -9.19
CA ARG A 35 -8.63 -22.50 -8.67
C ARG A 35 -8.97 -23.38 -7.47
N CYS A 36 -9.06 -22.78 -6.29
CA CYS A 36 -9.62 -23.44 -5.11
C CYS A 36 -11.14 -23.36 -5.16
N ILE A 37 -11.80 -24.51 -5.26
CA ILE A 37 -13.25 -24.63 -5.15
C ILE A 37 -13.56 -25.18 -3.76
N ALA A 38 -14.29 -24.40 -2.96
CA ALA A 38 -14.79 -24.85 -1.67
C ALA A 38 -16.12 -25.60 -1.88
N SER A 39 -16.19 -26.83 -1.39
CA SER A 39 -17.39 -27.66 -1.41
C SER A 39 -18.26 -27.38 -0.18
N ALA A 40 -19.56 -27.65 -0.29
CA ALA A 40 -20.53 -27.43 0.79
C ALA A 40 -20.27 -28.30 2.05
N ASP A 41 -19.45 -29.35 1.93
CA ASP A 41 -19.02 -30.21 3.04
C ASP A 41 -17.74 -29.73 3.74
N GLY A 42 -17.21 -28.56 3.35
CA GLY A 42 -15.99 -27.97 3.93
C GLY A 42 -14.68 -28.53 3.36
N SER A 43 -14.74 -29.42 2.36
CA SER A 43 -13.55 -29.83 1.61
C SER A 43 -13.16 -28.78 0.57
N PHE A 44 -11.85 -28.67 0.30
CA PHE A 44 -11.31 -27.80 -0.75
C PHE A 44 -10.70 -28.66 -1.84
N GLN A 45 -11.08 -28.39 -3.09
CA GLN A 45 -10.46 -29.02 -4.25
C GLN A 45 -9.70 -27.96 -5.04
N VAL A 46 -8.39 -28.15 -5.19
CA VAL A 46 -7.57 -27.36 -6.10
C VAL A 46 -7.69 -27.99 -7.49
N VAL A 47 -8.33 -27.28 -8.41
CA VAL A 47 -8.45 -27.72 -9.80
C VAL A 47 -7.51 -26.85 -10.64
N PRO A 48 -6.54 -27.44 -11.36
CA PRO A 48 -5.71 -26.67 -12.27
C PRO A 48 -6.56 -26.21 -13.46
N ASP A 49 -6.63 -24.89 -13.63
CA ASP A 49 -7.29 -24.23 -14.75
C ASP A 49 -6.21 -23.86 -15.78
N TYR A 50 -6.24 -24.54 -16.93
CA TYR A 50 -5.25 -24.35 -17.99
C TYR A 50 -5.82 -23.42 -19.05
N VAL A 51 -5.27 -22.22 -19.17
CA VAL A 51 -5.62 -21.30 -20.27
C VAL A 51 -4.61 -21.46 -21.40
N VAL A 52 -5.04 -22.11 -22.49
CA VAL A 52 -4.25 -22.19 -23.72
C VAL A 52 -4.55 -20.96 -24.58
N ILE A 53 -3.59 -20.04 -24.70
CA ILE A 53 -3.73 -18.89 -25.60
C ILE A 53 -3.58 -19.39 -27.05
N GLY A 54 -4.71 -19.59 -27.72
CA GLY A 54 -4.77 -19.80 -29.17
C GLY A 54 -4.70 -18.47 -29.94
N PRO A 55 -4.31 -18.48 -31.23
CA PRO A 55 -4.43 -17.29 -32.06
C PRO A 55 -5.92 -17.04 -32.36
N THR A 56 -6.58 -16.31 -31.47
CA THR A 56 -7.96 -15.88 -31.66
C THR A 56 -7.97 -14.71 -32.65
N THR A 57 -8.61 -14.93 -33.79
CA THR A 57 -8.93 -13.89 -34.76
C THR A 57 -9.69 -12.74 -34.09
N SER A 58 -9.07 -11.57 -34.10
CA SER A 58 -9.67 -10.23 -34.09
C SER A 58 -10.97 -10.06 -33.29
N ARG A 59 -10.83 -9.85 -31.98
CA ARG A 59 -11.53 -8.77 -31.26
C ARG A 59 -10.69 -8.41 -30.05
N LYS A 60 -10.00 -7.25 -30.11
CA LYS A 60 -9.42 -6.61 -28.93
C LYS A 60 -10.58 -6.16 -28.04
N GLU A 61 -11.16 -7.09 -27.29
CA GLU A 61 -11.82 -6.72 -26.05
C GLU A 61 -10.68 -6.40 -25.09
N ILE A 62 -10.33 -5.12 -25.04
CA ILE A 62 -9.50 -4.58 -23.96
C ILE A 62 -10.37 -4.80 -22.72
N TYR A 63 -10.11 -5.88 -21.99
CA TYR A 63 -10.55 -6.00 -20.61
C TYR A 63 -9.78 -4.93 -19.84
N THR A 64 -10.32 -3.72 -19.84
CA THR A 64 -9.99 -2.71 -18.85
C THR A 64 -10.49 -3.29 -17.55
N PHE A 65 -9.62 -3.97 -16.81
CA PHE A 65 -9.85 -4.19 -15.40
C PHE A 65 -10.14 -2.81 -14.83
N PRO A 66 -11.24 -2.60 -14.08
CA PRO A 66 -11.38 -1.36 -13.34
C PRO A 66 -10.09 -1.25 -12.53
N SER A 67 -9.33 -0.17 -12.77
CA SER A 67 -8.27 0.21 -11.86
C SER A 67 -8.93 0.21 -10.50
N THR A 68 -8.55 -0.73 -9.63
CA THR A 68 -8.79 -0.60 -8.20
C THR A 68 -7.92 0.57 -7.77
N GLU A 69 -8.37 1.78 -8.10
CA GLU A 69 -7.75 3.03 -7.68
C GLU A 69 -7.74 2.99 -6.17
N ARG A 70 -6.54 2.80 -5.61
CA ARG A 70 -6.41 2.83 -4.17
C ARG A 70 -6.50 4.30 -3.77
N PRO A 71 -7.44 4.66 -2.89
CA PRO A 71 -7.73 6.07 -2.59
C PRO A 71 -6.50 6.85 -2.10
N GLU A 72 -5.54 6.18 -1.48
CA GLU A 72 -4.31 6.75 -0.95
C GLU A 72 -3.23 7.04 -2.00
N GLU A 73 -3.31 6.48 -3.22
CA GLU A 73 -2.22 6.56 -4.20
C GLU A 73 -1.93 7.98 -4.67
N ALA A 74 -2.91 8.89 -4.61
CA ALA A 74 -2.68 10.31 -4.89
C ALA A 74 -1.73 10.93 -3.87
N VAL A 75 -1.93 10.64 -2.57
CA VAL A 75 -1.07 11.13 -1.49
C VAL A 75 0.31 10.50 -1.57
N VAL A 76 0.38 9.19 -1.85
CA VAL A 76 1.66 8.49 -2.07
C VAL A 76 2.43 9.06 -3.26
N ALA A 77 1.74 9.41 -4.35
CA ALA A 77 2.37 10.03 -5.51
C ALA A 77 2.97 11.39 -5.15
N GLN A 78 2.23 12.25 -4.46
CA GLN A 78 2.72 13.55 -4.00
C GLN A 78 3.95 13.43 -3.09
N ILE A 79 3.94 12.48 -2.14
CA ILE A 79 5.11 12.22 -1.27
C ILE A 79 6.33 11.79 -2.11
N ARG A 80 6.13 10.99 -3.15
CA ARG A 80 7.22 10.53 -4.03
C ARG A 80 7.79 11.64 -4.90
N GLU A 81 6.98 12.61 -5.31
CA GLU A 81 7.44 13.78 -6.06
C GLU A 81 8.51 14.57 -5.28
N PHE A 82 8.49 14.52 -3.94
CA PHE A 82 9.54 15.13 -3.13
C PHE A 82 10.94 14.58 -3.45
N LEU A 83 11.09 13.31 -3.86
CA LEU A 83 12.40 12.73 -4.22
C LEU A 83 13.07 13.42 -5.41
N GLU A 84 12.29 14.10 -6.24
CA GLU A 84 12.80 14.78 -7.44
C GLU A 84 13.43 16.14 -7.09
N LEU A 85 13.09 16.69 -5.92
CA LEU A 85 13.61 17.96 -5.44
C LEU A 85 15.10 17.85 -5.08
N GLN A 86 15.83 18.93 -5.35
CA GLN A 86 17.25 19.05 -5.02
C GLN A 86 17.41 19.89 -3.74
N GLU A 87 18.62 19.86 -3.16
CA GLU A 87 18.99 20.80 -2.10
C GLU A 87 18.75 22.25 -2.55
N GLY A 88 18.24 23.09 -1.65
CA GLY A 88 17.83 24.47 -1.94
C GLY A 88 16.55 24.59 -2.76
N TRP A 89 15.64 23.60 -2.69
CA TRP A 89 14.36 23.62 -3.43
C TRP A 89 13.43 24.78 -3.04
N ASP A 90 13.60 25.34 -1.85
CA ASP A 90 12.91 26.54 -1.37
C ASP A 90 13.55 27.85 -1.85
N GLY A 91 14.69 27.78 -2.55
CA GLY A 91 15.50 28.93 -2.96
C GLY A 91 16.46 29.44 -1.89
N GLU A 92 16.53 28.79 -0.73
CA GLU A 92 17.42 29.13 0.39
C GLU A 92 18.32 27.95 0.77
N PHE A 93 18.19 27.46 2.00
CA PHE A 93 19.05 26.45 2.62
C PHE A 93 18.29 25.15 2.91
N ALA A 94 17.17 24.88 2.22
CA ALA A 94 16.48 23.61 2.40
C ALA A 94 17.40 22.44 2.07
N SER A 95 17.42 21.46 2.96
CA SER A 95 18.16 20.22 2.76
C SER A 95 17.51 19.40 1.64
N LYS A 96 18.33 18.52 1.04
CA LYS A 96 17.82 17.52 0.12
C LYS A 96 16.77 16.64 0.83
N PRO A 97 15.66 16.27 0.17
CA PRO A 97 14.69 15.34 0.71
C PRO A 97 15.31 14.04 1.25
N ASP A 98 14.87 13.64 2.45
CA ASP A 98 15.31 12.44 3.15
C ASP A 98 14.53 11.21 2.66
N ALA A 99 15.25 10.24 2.08
CA ALA A 99 14.67 9.05 1.51
C ALA A 99 13.97 8.17 2.56
N ASP A 100 14.53 8.08 3.77
CA ASP A 100 13.95 7.26 4.84
C ASP A 100 12.63 7.87 5.35
N SER A 101 12.60 9.20 5.47
CA SER A 101 11.40 9.94 5.82
C SER A 101 10.29 9.78 4.78
N ILE A 102 10.64 9.89 3.49
CA ILE A 102 9.72 9.70 2.36
C ILE A 102 9.18 8.27 2.30
N GLU A 103 10.05 7.27 2.49
CA GLU A 103 9.65 5.87 2.53
C GLU A 103 8.70 5.60 3.72
N GLY A 104 9.05 6.11 4.91
CA GLY A 104 8.22 6.02 6.11
C GLY A 104 6.83 6.62 5.91
N ALA A 105 6.77 7.85 5.42
CA ALA A 105 5.50 8.53 5.15
C ALA A 105 4.66 7.77 4.12
N SER A 106 5.28 7.33 3.01
CA SER A 106 4.62 6.53 1.98
C SER A 106 4.05 5.22 2.53
N ASN A 107 4.79 4.54 3.40
CA ASN A 107 4.35 3.28 3.99
C ASN A 107 3.19 3.50 4.97
N LEU A 108 3.24 4.54 5.81
CA LEU A 108 2.12 4.86 6.71
C LEU A 108 0.84 5.17 5.92
N VAL A 109 0.94 6.01 4.88
CA VAL A 109 -0.19 6.35 4.00
C VAL A 109 -0.83 5.10 3.37
N ARG A 110 0.00 4.15 2.91
CA ARG A 110 -0.51 2.86 2.39
C ARG A 110 -1.22 2.03 3.44
N LEU A 111 -0.72 2.01 4.67
CA LEU A 111 -1.36 1.27 5.76
C LEU A 111 -2.71 1.89 6.16
N LEU A 112 -2.80 3.22 6.16
CA LEU A 112 -4.03 3.96 6.47
C LEU A 112 -5.10 3.81 5.39
N GLY A 113 -4.71 3.58 4.13
CA GLY A 113 -5.64 3.43 3.01
C GLY A 113 -6.52 4.67 2.85
N ARG A 114 -7.84 4.49 2.80
CA ARG A 114 -8.78 5.60 2.58
C ARG A 114 -8.65 6.74 3.61
N SER A 115 -8.29 6.46 4.87
CA SER A 115 -8.14 7.50 5.88
C SER A 115 -7.00 8.47 5.57
N ALA A 116 -6.03 8.06 4.75
CA ALA A 116 -4.94 8.93 4.34
C ALA A 116 -5.37 10.08 3.42
N MET A 117 -6.58 10.05 2.85
CA MET A 117 -7.10 11.16 2.04
C MET A 117 -7.33 12.46 2.83
N ALA A 118 -7.37 12.37 4.17
CA ALA A 118 -7.44 13.53 5.06
C ALA A 118 -6.06 14.09 5.43
N LEU A 119 -4.98 13.49 4.91
CA LEU A 119 -3.61 13.91 5.17
C LEU A 119 -3.08 14.74 4.00
N GLU A 120 -2.51 15.89 4.32
CA GLU A 120 -1.74 16.72 3.40
C GLU A 120 -0.23 16.49 3.65
N PRO A 121 0.53 15.98 2.67
CA PRO A 121 1.96 15.82 2.82
C PRO A 121 2.70 17.12 2.54
N THR A 122 3.57 17.50 3.48
CA THR A 122 4.43 18.69 3.42
C THR A 122 5.90 18.26 3.54
N LEU A 123 6.79 18.86 2.75
CA LEU A 123 8.24 18.67 2.88
C LEU A 123 8.80 19.78 3.78
N HIS A 124 9.43 19.40 4.88
CA HIS A 124 10.07 20.33 5.80
C HIS A 124 11.47 20.74 5.30
N ALA A 125 11.98 21.88 5.76
CA ALA A 125 13.26 22.44 5.31
C ALA A 125 14.48 21.57 5.63
N ASP A 126 14.38 20.63 6.58
CA ASP A 126 15.43 19.64 6.87
C ASP A 126 15.37 18.41 5.93
N GLY A 127 14.45 18.40 4.96
CA GLY A 127 14.26 17.32 4.01
C GLY A 127 13.31 16.22 4.47
N SER A 128 12.78 16.28 5.70
CA SER A 128 11.83 15.29 6.21
C SER A 128 10.39 15.59 5.81
N VAL A 129 9.53 14.57 5.83
CA VAL A 129 8.11 14.65 5.50
C VAL A 129 7.27 14.83 6.76
N ILE A 130 6.29 15.72 6.67
CA ILE A 130 5.22 15.91 7.64
C ILE A 130 3.91 15.55 6.95
N LEU A 131 3.04 14.78 7.63
CA LEU A 131 1.66 14.56 7.21
C LEU A 131 0.75 15.34 8.15
N GLU A 132 0.01 16.29 7.61
CA GLU A 132 -0.84 17.21 8.38
C GLU A 132 -2.32 16.93 8.11
N THR A 133 -3.18 17.17 9.09
CA THR A 133 -4.65 17.13 8.95
C THR A 133 -5.22 18.54 9.09
N ASP A 134 -6.43 18.75 8.58
CA ASP A 134 -7.15 20.04 8.69
C ASP A 134 -7.38 20.52 10.14
N ASP A 135 -7.40 19.60 11.10
CA ASP A 135 -7.58 19.90 12.52
C ASP A 135 -6.28 20.31 13.25
N GLY A 136 -5.17 20.40 12.51
CA GLY A 136 -3.86 20.80 13.01
C GLY A 136 -3.04 19.66 13.62
N SER A 137 -3.48 18.41 13.47
CA SER A 137 -2.63 17.26 13.80
C SER A 137 -1.50 17.11 12.78
N ALA A 138 -0.34 16.65 13.23
CA ALA A 138 0.85 16.52 12.41
C ALA A 138 1.63 15.27 12.78
N ILE A 139 2.08 14.53 11.77
CA ILE A 139 2.89 13.31 11.87
C ILE A 139 4.20 13.56 11.11
N HIS A 140 5.27 13.83 11.85
CA HIS A 140 6.57 14.24 11.33
C HIS A 140 7.58 13.07 11.37
N PHE A 141 8.13 12.70 10.22
CA PHE A 141 9.07 11.58 10.07
C PHE A 141 10.52 12.04 10.23
N VAL A 142 10.99 12.16 11.48
CA VAL A 142 12.30 12.74 11.87
C VAL A 142 13.50 11.78 11.71
N GLY A 143 13.46 10.91 10.71
CA GLY A 143 14.53 9.96 10.37
C GLY A 143 14.08 8.51 10.38
N ALA A 144 15.04 7.58 10.29
CA ALA A 144 14.75 6.15 10.15
C ALA A 144 13.90 5.63 11.33
N ARG A 145 12.65 5.28 11.03
CA ARG A 145 11.68 4.62 11.94
C ARG A 145 11.21 5.43 13.14
N HIS A 146 11.46 6.73 13.18
CA HIS A 146 11.01 7.60 14.26
C HIS A 146 10.01 8.62 13.75
N ILE A 147 8.91 8.77 14.49
CA ILE A 147 7.85 9.74 14.20
C ILE A 147 7.73 10.67 15.41
N SER A 148 7.72 11.98 15.18
CA SER A 148 7.22 12.97 16.13
C SER A 148 5.77 13.26 15.75
N ALA A 149 4.82 13.05 16.65
CA ALA A 149 3.40 13.26 16.37
C ALA A 149 2.78 14.25 17.34
N ILE A 150 1.90 15.10 16.80
CA ILE A 150 0.97 15.97 17.53
C ILE A 150 -0.42 15.58 17.05
N LEU A 151 -1.22 14.97 17.91
CA LEU A 151 -2.52 14.39 17.61
C LEU A 151 -3.51 14.76 18.72
N PRO A 152 -4.83 14.60 18.52
CA PRO A 152 -5.81 14.86 19.57
C PRO A 152 -5.56 13.94 20.77
N GLY A 153 -5.14 14.52 21.90
CA GLY A 153 -4.84 13.77 23.12
C GLY A 153 -3.45 13.14 23.19
N PHE A 154 -2.60 13.29 22.17
CA PHE A 154 -1.24 12.75 22.16
C PHE A 154 -0.23 13.74 21.56
N ALA A 155 0.91 13.94 22.22
CA ALA A 155 2.05 14.65 21.66
C ALA A 155 3.34 13.99 22.12
N GLY A 156 4.15 13.50 21.18
CA GLY A 156 5.38 12.79 21.53
C GLY A 156 6.03 12.01 20.40
N MET A 157 7.03 11.22 20.76
CA MET A 157 7.79 10.37 19.85
C MET A 157 7.19 8.96 19.80
N LEU A 158 7.09 8.41 18.59
CA LEU A 158 6.64 7.06 18.30
C LEU A 158 7.68 6.33 17.47
N SER A 159 7.73 5.00 17.60
CA SER A 159 8.48 4.13 16.69
C SER A 159 7.55 3.60 15.60
N PHE A 160 8.03 3.58 14.37
CA PHE A 160 7.30 3.06 13.22
C PHE A 160 8.16 2.09 12.43
N ASP A 161 7.68 0.86 12.31
CA ASP A 161 8.41 -0.24 11.67
C ASP A 161 8.20 -0.32 10.14
N GLY A 162 7.34 0.54 9.59
CA GLY A 162 6.94 0.52 8.18
C GLY A 162 5.83 -0.48 7.84
N MET A 163 5.36 -1.26 8.82
CA MET A 163 4.48 -2.41 8.62
C MET A 163 3.19 -2.36 9.47
N SER A 164 3.20 -1.63 10.58
CA SER A 164 2.07 -1.50 11.49
C SER A 164 1.82 -0.04 11.88
N ILE A 165 0.55 0.36 11.93
CA ILE A 165 0.15 1.71 12.34
C ILE A 165 0.31 1.80 13.87
N PRO A 166 1.07 2.79 14.40
CA PRO A 166 1.11 3.04 15.83
C PRO A 166 -0.30 3.28 16.40
N PRO A 167 -0.68 2.68 17.54
CA PRO A 167 -2.03 2.79 18.09
C PRO A 167 -2.52 4.23 18.24
N GLU A 168 -1.64 5.15 18.66
CA GLU A 168 -1.92 6.56 18.86
C GLU A 168 -2.39 7.25 17.56
N ILE A 169 -1.76 6.90 16.43
CA ILE A 169 -2.14 7.40 15.10
C ILE A 169 -3.47 6.78 14.66
N SER A 170 -3.65 5.47 14.88
CA SER A 170 -4.89 4.78 14.51
C SER A 170 -6.10 5.30 15.28
N GLU A 171 -5.95 5.57 16.58
CA GLU A 171 -7.00 6.11 17.44
C GLU A 171 -7.35 7.56 17.03
N ALA A 172 -6.34 8.39 16.81
CA ALA A 172 -6.52 9.78 16.42
C ALA A 172 -7.25 9.94 15.08
N LEU A 173 -6.90 9.13 14.06
CA LEU A 173 -7.46 9.23 12.71
C LEU A 173 -8.81 8.50 12.54
N SER A 174 -9.29 7.82 13.58
CA SER A 174 -10.59 7.15 13.57
C SER A 174 -11.69 7.95 14.28
N ALA A 175 -11.33 9.03 14.97
CA ALA A 175 -12.22 9.88 15.76
C ALA A 175 -12.97 10.91 14.89
#